data_AF-A0AAE0FHP5-F1
#
_entry.id   AF-A0AAE0FHP5-F1
#
_cell.length_a   1.000
_cell.length_b   1.000
_cell.length_c   1.000
_cell.angle_alpha   90.00
_cell.angle_beta   90.00
_cell.angle_gamma   90.00
#
_symmetry.space_group_name_H-M   'P 1'
#
loop_
_entity.id
_entity.type
_entity.pdbx_description
1 polymer ?
#
loop_
_entity_poly.entity_id
_entity_poly.type
_entity_poly.pdbx_seq_one_letter_code
_entity_poly.pdbx_strand_id
1 'polypeptide(L)'
;MHQWATPVVAAAAALVRQYFIEGFYPTGVSEPADGLQPSGALVKAVMLNGADNMEGFTEVGLPIEPAPSCRQGYGRLNLARALHLQAEVASPAAMQVYDQVGIETGQKIEYCLHVASATQLRATLAWYDRPSLLSAATNLVNDLDLILLGSGDIPLQLGNLELEADRLNTVERLDRHLDPGLYALRVEAHRVPIGSQEFALVITGDFKVSQSGPGVDCFVPPLHLHYRQHPLLHHAPYLQTHLSLPHPHAVPIPMPPLLFPPRPAPRPPPEPTALPSRRP
;
A
#
# COMPACT_ATOMS: atom_id res chain seq x y z
N MET A 1 20.07 13.05 -27.43
CA MET A 1 19.25 13.98 -26.63
C MET A 1 19.40 13.80 -25.10
N HIS A 2 20.18 12.84 -24.60
CA HIS A 2 20.31 12.60 -23.14
C HIS A 2 21.15 13.63 -22.37
N GLN A 3 22.00 14.42 -23.04
CA GLN A 3 22.96 15.32 -22.37
C GLN A 3 22.30 16.46 -21.58
N TRP A 4 21.07 16.85 -21.90
CA TRP A 4 20.36 17.95 -21.23
C TRP A 4 19.38 17.48 -20.16
N ALA A 5 18.87 16.24 -20.28
CA ALA A 5 17.95 15.67 -19.30
C ALA A 5 18.66 15.33 -17.98
N THR A 6 19.88 14.79 -18.05
CA THR A 6 20.66 14.39 -16.87
C THR A 6 20.91 15.53 -15.87
N PRO A 7 21.40 16.73 -16.26
CA PRO A 7 21.61 17.81 -15.29
C PRO A 7 20.30 18.32 -14.67
N VAL A 8 19.17 18.27 -15.39
CA VAL A 8 17.85 18.62 -14.83
C VAL A 8 17.44 17.61 -13.75
N VAL A 9 17.62 16.32 -14.00
CA VAL A 9 17.34 15.28 -13.00
C VAL A 9 18.30 15.39 -11.80
N ALA A 10 19.57 15.75 -12.03
CA ALA A 10 20.53 15.98 -10.94
C ALA A 10 20.13 17.17 -10.06
N ALA A 11 19.67 18.28 -10.65
CA ALA A 11 19.14 19.41 -9.89
C ALA A 11 17.89 19.02 -9.08
N ALA A 12 16.99 18.24 -9.68
CA ALA A 12 15.82 17.75 -8.98
C ALA A 12 16.18 16.80 -7.82
N ALA A 13 17.18 15.94 -7.98
CA ALA A 13 17.70 15.11 -6.89
C ALA A 13 18.26 15.95 -5.73
N ALA A 14 18.91 17.08 -6.04
CA ALA A 14 19.37 18.02 -5.02
C ALA A 14 18.20 18.64 -4.23
N LEU A 15 17.09 18.99 -4.90
CA LEU A 15 15.87 19.48 -4.25
C LEU A 15 15.22 18.41 -3.36
N VAL A 16 15.15 17.15 -3.81
CA VAL A 16 14.67 16.04 -2.98
C VAL A 16 15.55 15.88 -1.73
N ARG A 17 16.88 15.96 -1.89
CA ARG A 17 17.80 15.90 -0.75
C ARG A 17 17.59 17.08 0.21
N GLN A 18 17.42 18.29 -0.32
CA GLN A 18 17.15 19.48 0.49
C GLN A 18 15.85 19.36 1.28
N TYR A 19 14.78 18.86 0.64
CA TYR A 19 13.47 18.62 1.27
C TYR A 19 13.59 17.79 2.57
N PHE A 20 14.39 16.72 2.55
CA PHE A 20 14.62 15.91 3.76
C PHE A 20 15.52 16.58 4.79
N ILE A 21 16.57 17.27 4.35
CA ILE A 21 17.54 17.92 5.26
C ILE A 21 16.91 19.10 5.99
N GLU A 22 16.06 19.86 5.31
CA GLU A 22 15.32 20.98 5.88
C GLU A 22 14.07 20.55 6.64
N GLY A 23 13.83 19.24 6.78
CA GLY A 23 12.78 18.67 7.63
C GLY A 23 11.37 18.96 7.13
N PHE A 24 11.14 18.98 5.82
CA PHE A 24 9.77 19.06 5.29
C PHE A 24 9.01 17.75 5.48
N TYR A 25 9.69 16.61 5.46
CA TYR A 25 9.08 15.34 5.87
C TYR A 25 9.06 15.26 7.41
N PRO A 26 7.96 14.81 8.06
CA PRO A 26 6.79 14.15 7.47
C PRO A 26 5.59 15.05 7.16
N THR A 27 5.59 16.30 7.62
CA THR A 27 4.38 17.13 7.68
C THR A 27 4.11 17.95 6.40
N GLY A 28 5.07 17.99 5.48
CA GLY A 28 5.05 18.86 4.31
C GLY A 28 5.38 20.33 4.62
N VAL A 29 5.83 20.63 5.85
CA VAL A 29 6.28 21.94 6.31
C VAL A 29 7.67 21.79 6.92
N SER A 30 8.58 22.70 6.62
CA SER A 30 9.95 22.67 7.14
C SER A 30 9.95 22.85 8.65
N GLU A 31 10.40 21.81 9.35
CA GLU A 31 10.72 21.82 10.78
C GLU A 31 12.14 21.24 10.95
N PRO A 32 13.15 22.05 11.34
CA PRO A 32 14.53 21.57 11.47
C PRO A 32 14.70 20.34 12.37
N ALA A 33 13.83 20.13 13.36
CA ALA A 33 13.86 18.95 14.21
C ALA A 33 13.52 17.64 13.47
N ASP A 34 12.80 17.72 12.35
CA ASP A 34 12.43 16.59 11.49
C ASP A 34 13.46 16.34 10.37
N GLY A 35 14.54 17.13 10.33
CA GLY A 35 15.61 17.01 9.34
C GLY A 35 16.30 15.63 9.38
N LEU A 36 16.46 15.00 8.21
CA LEU A 36 17.18 13.73 8.07
C LEU A 36 18.11 13.73 6.85
N GLN A 37 19.15 12.90 6.91
CA GLN A 37 20.08 12.71 5.79
C GLN A 37 19.61 11.53 4.94
N PRO A 38 19.02 11.75 3.75
CA PRO A 38 18.52 10.65 2.93
C PRO A 38 19.66 9.88 2.26
N SER A 39 19.48 8.57 2.10
CA SER A 39 20.33 7.72 1.28
C SER A 39 20.12 7.99 -0.22
N GLY A 40 21.07 7.56 -1.04
CA GLY A 40 20.90 7.60 -2.49
C GLY A 40 19.75 6.72 -2.99
N ALA A 41 19.46 5.61 -2.29
CA ALA A 41 18.35 4.73 -2.62
C ALA A 41 17.01 5.43 -2.35
N LEU A 42 16.89 6.17 -1.24
CA LEU A 42 15.69 6.95 -0.92
C LEU A 42 15.46 8.07 -1.94
N VAL A 43 16.50 8.85 -2.27
CA VAL A 43 16.37 9.91 -3.30
C VAL A 43 15.93 9.31 -4.64
N LYS A 44 16.48 8.15 -5.02
CA LYS A 44 16.05 7.41 -6.23
C LYS A 44 14.58 6.97 -6.13
N ALA A 45 14.18 6.35 -5.02
CA ALA A 45 12.82 5.87 -4.82
C ALA A 45 11.79 7.00 -4.92
N VAL A 46 12.04 8.13 -4.25
CA VAL A 46 11.15 9.31 -4.28
C VAL A 46 10.97 9.87 -5.69
N MET A 47 12.07 10.06 -6.42
CA MET A 47 12.01 10.58 -7.80
C MET A 47 11.21 9.67 -8.74
N LEU A 48 11.36 8.34 -8.60
CA LEU A 48 10.66 7.37 -9.44
C LEU A 48 9.19 7.19 -9.02
N ASN A 49 8.88 7.37 -7.73
CA ASN A 49 7.52 7.28 -7.21
C ASN A 49 6.61 8.41 -7.72
N GLY A 50 7.16 9.62 -7.86
CA GLY A 50 6.44 10.75 -8.43
C GLY A 50 6.39 10.79 -9.96
N ALA A 51 7.15 9.93 -10.66
CA ALA A 51 7.25 9.99 -12.12
C ALA A 51 5.91 9.66 -12.80
N ASP A 52 5.60 10.41 -13.86
CA ASP A 52 4.38 10.26 -14.65
C ASP A 52 4.62 9.47 -15.92
N ASN A 53 3.66 8.61 -16.29
CA ASN A 53 3.66 7.98 -17.60
C ASN A 53 3.72 9.04 -18.70
N MET A 54 4.65 8.86 -19.64
CA MET A 54 4.74 9.68 -20.83
C MET A 54 3.66 9.28 -21.82
N GLU A 55 2.94 10.28 -22.31
CA GLU A 55 1.98 10.14 -23.40
C GLU A 55 2.67 10.39 -24.75
N GLY A 56 2.06 9.90 -25.83
CA GLY A 56 2.53 10.11 -27.19
C GLY A 56 2.82 8.82 -27.94
N PHE A 57 3.56 8.95 -29.04
CA PHE A 57 3.80 7.86 -29.99
C PHE A 57 5.30 7.70 -30.27
N THR A 58 5.69 6.46 -30.52
CA THR A 58 7.00 6.06 -31.04
C THR A 58 7.19 6.56 -32.47
N GLU A 59 8.42 6.48 -32.99
CA GLU A 59 8.75 6.86 -34.38
C GLU A 59 7.92 6.11 -35.44
N VAL A 60 7.46 4.91 -35.11
CA VAL A 60 6.61 4.06 -35.98
C VAL A 60 5.11 4.30 -35.77
N GLY A 61 4.73 5.30 -34.98
CA GLY A 61 3.33 5.70 -34.76
C GLY A 61 2.55 4.84 -33.75
N LEU A 62 3.22 3.99 -32.97
CA LEU A 62 2.60 3.22 -31.88
C LEU A 62 2.63 3.99 -30.56
N PRO A 63 1.58 3.90 -29.72
CA PRO A 63 1.58 4.56 -28.41
C PRO A 63 2.74 4.06 -27.53
N ILE A 64 3.28 4.93 -26.68
CA ILE A 64 4.31 4.54 -25.70
C ILE A 64 3.68 3.59 -24.67
N GLU A 65 4.34 2.47 -24.38
CA GLU A 65 3.86 1.51 -23.38
C GLU A 65 3.89 2.10 -21.98
N PRO A 66 2.91 1.80 -21.11
CA PRO A 66 2.90 2.26 -19.72
C PRO A 66 4.23 1.97 -18.99
N ALA A 67 4.63 2.84 -18.07
CA ALA A 67 5.78 2.56 -17.23
C ALA A 67 5.43 1.48 -16.18
N PRO A 68 6.39 0.60 -15.82
CA PRO A 68 7.77 0.59 -16.28
C PRO A 68 7.94 0.01 -17.69
N SER A 69 8.73 0.67 -18.54
CA SER A 69 9.06 0.14 -19.88
C SER A 69 10.44 0.57 -20.36
N CYS A 70 10.99 -0.11 -21.37
CA CYS A 70 12.32 0.18 -21.89
C CYS A 70 12.44 1.56 -22.58
N ARG A 71 11.33 2.14 -23.04
CA ARG A 71 11.33 3.44 -23.73
C ARG A 71 11.23 4.63 -22.78
N GLN A 72 10.47 4.49 -21.70
CA GLN A 72 10.23 5.59 -20.76
C GLN A 72 10.79 5.37 -19.35
N GLY A 73 11.35 4.18 -19.06
CA GLY A 73 11.71 3.79 -17.72
C GLY A 73 10.47 3.82 -16.83
N TYR A 74 10.57 4.51 -15.69
CA TYR A 74 9.46 4.75 -14.76
C TYR A 74 8.60 5.98 -15.13
N GLY A 75 8.94 6.67 -16.23
CA GLY A 75 8.23 7.85 -16.69
C GLY A 75 9.01 9.15 -16.50
N ARG A 76 8.34 10.27 -16.77
CA ARG A 76 8.88 11.62 -16.65
C ARG A 76 8.84 12.07 -15.20
N LEU A 77 9.98 12.54 -14.68
CA LEU A 77 10.08 13.10 -13.33
C LEU A 77 9.05 14.21 -13.08
N ASN A 78 8.36 14.13 -11.94
CA ASN A 78 7.46 15.17 -11.45
C ASN A 78 7.61 15.30 -9.93
N LEU A 79 8.32 16.34 -9.49
CA LEU A 79 8.58 16.56 -8.06
C LEU A 79 7.32 16.94 -7.27
N ALA A 80 6.36 17.63 -7.91
CA ALA A 80 5.11 18.00 -7.25
C ALA A 80 4.34 16.76 -6.81
N ARG A 81 4.40 15.65 -7.57
CA ARG A 81 3.77 14.37 -7.23
C ARG A 81 4.66 13.47 -6.35
N ALA A 82 5.95 13.76 -6.26
CA ALA A 82 6.92 12.95 -5.52
C ALA A 82 6.97 13.30 -4.02
N LEU A 83 6.79 14.58 -3.68
CA LEU A 83 7.01 15.13 -2.35
C LEU A 83 5.70 15.61 -1.74
N HIS A 84 5.42 15.24 -0.50
CA HIS A 84 4.31 15.80 0.26
C HIS A 84 4.61 17.24 0.67
N LEU A 85 3.78 18.19 0.26
CA LEU A 85 3.95 19.61 0.58
C LEU A 85 2.60 20.19 0.95
N GLN A 86 2.44 20.67 2.20
CA GLN A 86 1.14 21.11 2.69
C GLN A 86 0.55 22.27 1.85
N ALA A 87 1.40 23.09 1.24
CA ALA A 87 1.02 24.24 0.42
C ALA A 87 0.78 23.90 -1.07
N GLU A 88 0.96 22.64 -1.51
CA GLU A 88 0.88 22.24 -2.92
C GLU A 88 -0.27 21.27 -3.16
N VAL A 89 -1.28 21.70 -3.90
CA VAL A 89 -2.49 20.90 -4.17
C VAL A 89 -2.19 19.68 -5.04
N ALA A 90 -1.19 19.76 -5.92
CA ALA A 90 -0.78 18.63 -6.76
C ALA A 90 0.04 17.57 -5.99
N SER A 91 0.41 17.85 -4.74
CA SER A 91 1.19 16.95 -3.91
C SER A 91 0.36 15.82 -3.29
N PRO A 92 0.97 14.65 -3.01
CA PRO A 92 0.27 13.58 -2.32
C PRO A 92 -0.18 14.04 -0.93
N ALA A 93 -1.36 13.61 -0.50
CA ALA A 93 -1.93 13.99 0.81
C ALA A 93 -1.15 13.41 1.99
N ALA A 94 -0.56 12.23 1.81
CA ALA A 94 0.31 11.57 2.77
C ALA A 94 1.54 11.00 2.07
N MET A 95 2.66 10.99 2.78
CA MET A 95 3.91 10.35 2.38
C MET A 95 4.47 9.58 3.57
N GLN A 96 4.87 8.34 3.35
CA GLN A 96 5.63 7.56 4.31
C GLN A 96 6.94 7.12 3.67
N VAL A 97 8.04 7.27 4.40
CA VAL A 97 9.36 6.81 3.95
C VAL A 97 10.02 5.92 5.00
N TYR A 98 10.74 4.93 4.50
CA TYR A 98 11.62 4.05 5.25
C TYR A 98 12.94 4.02 4.49
N ASP A 99 14.03 4.34 5.18
CA ASP A 99 15.36 4.45 4.57
C ASP A 99 16.34 3.55 5.29
N GLN A 100 17.28 2.98 4.53
CA GLN A 100 18.32 2.07 5.01
C GLN A 100 17.79 0.91 5.87
N VAL A 101 16.60 0.40 5.55
CA VAL A 101 16.03 -0.74 6.27
C VAL A 101 16.70 -2.02 5.79
N GLY A 102 17.41 -2.69 6.70
CA GLY A 102 18.06 -3.97 6.42
C GLY A 102 17.08 -5.13 6.42
N ILE A 103 17.19 -6.01 5.42
CA ILE A 103 16.41 -7.25 5.32
C ILE A 103 17.29 -8.43 4.90
N GLU A 104 17.05 -9.60 5.49
CA GLU A 104 17.76 -10.86 5.22
C GLU A 104 16.86 -11.85 4.46
N THR A 105 17.46 -12.81 3.76
CA THR A 105 16.72 -13.83 2.98
C THR A 105 15.58 -14.47 3.78
N GLY A 106 14.39 -14.52 3.18
CA GLY A 106 13.19 -15.12 3.76
C GLY A 106 12.46 -14.23 4.76
N GLN A 107 13.01 -13.08 5.13
CA GLN A 107 12.30 -12.10 5.95
C GLN A 107 11.29 -11.32 5.10
N LYS A 108 10.20 -10.94 5.77
CA LYS A 108 9.19 -10.03 5.25
C LYS A 108 8.91 -8.91 6.26
N ILE A 109 8.71 -7.71 5.76
CA ILE A 109 8.32 -6.53 6.53
C ILE A 109 6.99 -6.03 5.96
N GLU A 110 5.99 -5.89 6.83
CA GLU A 110 4.68 -5.39 6.43
C GLU A 110 4.45 -3.96 6.93
N TYR A 111 3.74 -3.19 6.11
CA TYR A 111 3.30 -1.83 6.38
C TYR A 111 1.78 -1.78 6.24
N CYS A 112 1.09 -1.61 7.35
CA CYS A 112 -0.36 -1.70 7.39
C CYS A 112 -0.99 -0.35 7.05
N LEU A 113 -1.64 -0.28 5.90
CA LEU A 113 -2.22 0.92 5.34
C LEU A 113 -3.73 0.91 5.58
N HIS A 114 -4.22 1.93 6.28
CA HIS A 114 -5.64 2.22 6.42
C HIS A 114 -6.04 3.34 5.46
N VAL A 115 -6.77 2.99 4.40
CA VAL A 115 -7.28 3.90 3.38
C VAL A 115 -8.71 4.29 3.76
N ALA A 116 -8.94 5.57 4.07
CA ALA A 116 -10.26 6.06 4.51
C ALA A 116 -11.18 6.45 3.35
N SER A 117 -10.59 6.92 2.25
CA SER A 117 -11.24 7.36 1.02
C SER A 117 -10.48 6.80 -0.17
N ALA A 118 -11.19 6.58 -1.29
CA ALA A 118 -10.57 6.06 -2.49
C ALA A 118 -9.38 6.95 -2.92
N THR A 119 -8.24 6.33 -3.22
CA THR A 119 -6.99 7.05 -3.44
C THR A 119 -6.11 6.34 -4.46
N GLN A 120 -5.25 7.12 -5.14
CA GLN A 120 -4.18 6.54 -5.93
C GLN A 120 -2.98 6.29 -5.02
N LEU A 121 -2.72 5.02 -4.70
CA LEU A 121 -1.54 4.61 -3.96
C LEU A 121 -0.37 4.40 -4.93
N ARG A 122 0.75 5.05 -4.66
CA ARG A 122 2.04 4.73 -5.29
C ARG A 122 3.01 4.30 -4.23
N ALA A 123 3.74 3.22 -4.50
CA ALA A 123 4.85 2.82 -3.68
C ALA A 123 6.03 2.41 -4.55
N THR A 124 7.22 2.85 -4.16
CA THR A 124 8.47 2.50 -4.85
C THR A 124 9.48 1.98 -3.84
N LEU A 125 9.88 0.73 -4.03
CA LEU A 125 11.01 0.08 -3.39
C LEU A 125 12.25 0.30 -4.26
N ALA A 126 13.37 0.69 -3.66
CA ALA A 126 14.64 0.77 -4.35
C ALA A 126 15.79 0.36 -3.43
N TRP A 127 16.79 -0.31 -3.99
CA TRP A 127 18.01 -0.65 -3.28
C TRP A 127 19.23 -0.47 -4.19
N TYR A 128 20.39 -0.30 -3.55
CA TYR A 128 21.68 -0.41 -4.21
C TYR A 128 22.17 -1.83 -4.00
N ASP A 129 22.08 -2.62 -5.07
CA ASP A 129 22.48 -4.03 -5.07
C ASP A 129 24.00 -4.19 -4.96
N ARG A 130 24.42 -5.39 -4.54
CA ARG A 130 25.83 -5.75 -4.51
C ARG A 130 26.39 -5.81 -5.94
N PRO A 131 27.69 -5.52 -6.14
CA PRO A 131 28.34 -5.73 -7.43
C PRO A 131 28.20 -7.18 -7.89
N SER A 132 27.79 -7.36 -9.15
CA SER A 132 27.68 -8.67 -9.79
C SER A 132 28.92 -9.06 -10.58
N LEU A 133 28.97 -10.31 -11.02
CA LEU A 133 30.02 -10.82 -11.91
C LEU A 133 29.72 -10.41 -13.35
N LEU A 134 30.75 -9.96 -14.08
CA LEU A 134 30.62 -9.56 -15.49
C LEU A 134 30.08 -10.68 -16.41
N SER A 135 30.30 -11.94 -16.03
CA SER A 135 29.86 -13.13 -16.78
C SER A 135 28.55 -13.74 -16.29
N ALA A 136 27.86 -13.09 -15.34
CA ALA A 136 26.60 -13.59 -14.82
C ALA A 136 25.50 -13.52 -15.90
N ALA A 137 24.65 -14.55 -15.97
CA ALA A 137 23.49 -14.54 -16.87
C ALA A 137 22.46 -13.47 -16.47
N THR A 138 22.32 -13.22 -15.17
CA THR A 138 21.47 -12.17 -14.58
C THR A 138 22.33 -11.39 -13.58
N ASN A 139 22.30 -10.06 -13.67
CA ASN A 139 23.13 -9.21 -12.82
C ASN A 139 22.51 -8.89 -11.46
N LEU A 140 21.21 -9.14 -11.26
CA LEU A 140 20.55 -8.98 -9.97
C LEU A 140 21.10 -10.03 -8.97
N VAL A 141 21.78 -9.56 -7.92
CA VAL A 141 22.35 -10.39 -6.86
C VAL A 141 21.32 -10.58 -5.75
N ASN A 142 20.91 -9.47 -5.12
CA ASN A 142 19.89 -9.43 -4.09
C ASN A 142 18.52 -9.12 -4.71
N ASP A 143 17.58 -10.02 -4.45
CA ASP A 143 16.24 -10.06 -5.01
C ASP A 143 15.22 -9.78 -3.90
N LEU A 144 14.57 -8.61 -3.99
CA LEU A 144 13.58 -8.12 -3.04
C LEU A 144 12.26 -7.88 -3.78
N ASP A 145 11.16 -8.28 -3.17
CA ASP A 145 9.81 -8.17 -3.70
C ASP A 145 9.02 -7.07 -3.00
N LEU A 146 8.34 -6.23 -3.77
CA LEU A 146 7.30 -5.33 -3.31
C LEU A 146 5.93 -5.90 -3.67
N ILE A 147 5.09 -6.13 -2.66
CA ILE A 147 3.80 -6.78 -2.83
C ILE A 147 2.71 -5.97 -2.14
N LEU A 148 1.67 -5.60 -2.86
CA LEU A 148 0.46 -5.05 -2.26
C LEU A 148 -0.58 -6.16 -2.05
N LEU A 149 -1.02 -6.30 -0.82
CA LEU A 149 -1.99 -7.31 -0.39
C LEU A 149 -3.29 -6.63 0.04
N GLY A 150 -4.40 -7.22 -0.38
CA GLY A 150 -5.74 -6.92 0.12
C GLY A 150 -6.13 -7.86 1.26
N SER A 151 -7.38 -7.74 1.71
CA SER A 151 -7.94 -8.57 2.78
C SER A 151 -7.65 -10.06 2.60
N GLY A 152 -7.24 -10.73 3.68
CA GLY A 152 -6.96 -12.16 3.67
C GLY A 152 -5.64 -12.53 2.99
N ASP A 153 -4.65 -11.61 2.99
CA ASP A 153 -3.33 -11.82 2.39
C ASP A 153 -3.34 -12.08 0.86
N ILE A 154 -4.38 -11.63 0.17
CA ILE A 154 -4.51 -11.85 -1.29
C ILE A 154 -3.65 -10.81 -2.03
N PRO A 155 -2.68 -11.23 -2.88
CA PRO A 155 -1.93 -10.30 -3.73
C PRO A 155 -2.84 -9.56 -4.70
N LEU A 156 -2.79 -8.23 -4.65
CA LEU A 156 -3.48 -7.34 -5.57
C LEU A 156 -2.54 -6.87 -6.68
N GLN A 157 -1.26 -6.68 -6.37
CA GLN A 157 -0.25 -6.22 -7.31
C GLN A 157 1.16 -6.53 -6.77
N LEU A 158 2.06 -6.95 -7.66
CA LEU A 158 3.49 -7.03 -7.39
C LEU A 158 4.22 -5.82 -8.02
N GLY A 159 5.47 -5.60 -7.62
CA GLY A 159 6.30 -4.51 -8.13
C GLY A 159 6.61 -4.66 -9.61
N ASN A 160 6.44 -3.59 -10.38
CA ASN A 160 6.63 -3.48 -11.84
C ASN A 160 5.70 -4.33 -12.71
N LEU A 161 5.36 -5.52 -12.25
CA LEU A 161 4.54 -6.52 -12.93
C LEU A 161 3.29 -6.79 -12.08
N GLU A 162 2.13 -6.97 -12.70
CA GLU A 162 0.88 -7.01 -11.94
C GLU A 162 0.70 -8.30 -11.12
N LEU A 163 1.08 -9.46 -11.68
CA LEU A 163 0.79 -10.78 -11.09
C LEU A 163 2.04 -11.66 -10.88
N GLU A 164 3.19 -11.22 -11.37
CA GLU A 164 4.45 -11.95 -11.29
C GLU A 164 5.48 -11.08 -10.59
N ALA A 165 6.46 -11.73 -9.99
CA ALA A 165 7.51 -11.03 -9.28
C ALA A 165 8.62 -10.60 -10.25
N ASP A 166 9.18 -9.41 -10.06
CA ASP A 166 10.29 -8.93 -10.87
C ASP A 166 11.60 -9.56 -10.39
N ARG A 167 12.36 -10.14 -11.33
CA ARG A 167 13.59 -10.88 -11.03
C ARG A 167 14.82 -10.27 -11.71
N LEU A 168 14.69 -9.03 -12.18
CA LEU A 168 15.69 -8.36 -13.00
C LEU A 168 16.06 -6.97 -12.47
N ASN A 169 15.17 -6.29 -11.75
CA ASN A 169 15.33 -4.88 -11.39
C ASN A 169 15.60 -4.67 -9.90
N THR A 170 16.42 -3.65 -9.59
CA THR A 170 16.68 -3.19 -8.19
C THR A 170 15.73 -2.08 -7.74
N VAL A 171 14.64 -1.92 -8.48
CA VAL A 171 13.59 -0.95 -8.23
C VAL A 171 12.30 -1.65 -8.57
N GLU A 172 11.34 -1.57 -7.66
CA GLU A 172 10.01 -2.12 -7.85
C GLU A 172 9.00 -1.04 -7.50
N ARG A 173 8.09 -0.75 -8.44
CA ARG A 173 7.05 0.25 -8.25
C ARG A 173 5.67 -0.34 -8.51
N LEU A 174 4.71 0.05 -7.68
CA LEU A 174 3.29 -0.11 -7.95
C LEU A 174 2.58 1.26 -7.99
N ASP A 175 1.53 1.34 -8.79
CA ASP A 175 0.66 2.50 -8.94
C ASP A 175 -0.77 1.97 -9.09
N ARG A 176 -1.57 2.03 -8.01
CA ARG A 176 -2.88 1.37 -7.94
C ARG A 176 -3.93 2.28 -7.32
N HIS A 177 -5.11 2.28 -7.94
CA HIS A 177 -6.30 2.84 -7.29
C HIS A 177 -6.80 1.89 -6.20
N LEU A 178 -6.96 2.40 -4.98
CA LEU A 178 -7.47 1.65 -3.84
C LEU A 178 -8.79 2.23 -3.37
N ASP A 179 -9.73 1.35 -3.09
CA ASP A 179 -10.96 1.67 -2.38
C ASP A 179 -10.70 1.80 -0.86
N PRO A 180 -11.64 2.35 -0.08
CA PRO A 180 -11.52 2.37 1.38
C PRO A 180 -11.35 0.96 1.95
N GLY A 181 -10.35 0.77 2.82
CA GLY A 181 -10.03 -0.54 3.37
C GLY A 181 -8.69 -0.63 4.08
N LEU A 182 -8.41 -1.84 4.57
CA LEU A 182 -7.11 -2.23 5.12
C LEU A 182 -6.30 -2.98 4.05
N TYR A 183 -5.05 -2.57 3.89
CA TYR A 183 -4.10 -3.16 2.98
C TYR A 183 -2.78 -3.42 3.70
N ALA A 184 -2.03 -4.40 3.23
CA ALA A 184 -0.65 -4.62 3.64
C ALA A 184 0.24 -4.35 2.43
N LEU A 185 1.18 -3.41 2.57
CA LEU A 185 2.31 -3.34 1.67
C LEU A 185 3.43 -4.17 2.29
N ARG A 186 3.93 -5.16 1.56
CA ARG A 186 4.95 -6.09 2.03
C ARG A 186 6.23 -5.91 1.21
N VAL A 187 7.36 -5.82 1.90
CA VAL A 187 8.68 -6.02 1.31
C VAL A 187 9.19 -7.38 1.76
N GLU A 188 9.53 -8.25 0.81
CA GLU A 188 10.02 -9.60 1.06
C GLU A 188 11.41 -9.80 0.45
N ALA A 189 12.32 -10.42 1.19
CA ALA A 189 13.65 -10.75 0.68
C ALA A 189 13.65 -12.15 0.07
N HIS A 190 13.27 -12.25 -1.22
CA HIS A 190 13.27 -13.51 -1.95
C HIS A 190 14.64 -14.20 -1.92
N ARG A 191 15.70 -13.42 -2.17
CA ARG A 191 17.08 -13.93 -2.15
C ARG A 191 18.09 -12.83 -1.83
N VAL A 192 18.74 -12.92 -0.67
CA VAL A 192 19.87 -12.07 -0.26
C VAL A 192 21.02 -13.00 0.17
N PRO A 193 21.90 -13.43 -0.77
CA PRO A 193 22.83 -14.53 -0.52
C PRO A 193 23.86 -14.28 0.60
N ILE A 194 24.16 -13.01 0.90
CA ILE A 194 25.18 -12.65 1.89
C ILE A 194 24.69 -11.49 2.76
N GLY A 195 24.57 -11.74 4.06
CA GLY A 195 24.19 -10.74 5.07
C GLY A 195 22.80 -10.17 4.81
N SER A 196 22.66 -8.86 5.04
CA SER A 196 21.44 -8.11 4.75
C SER A 196 21.60 -7.20 3.52
N GLN A 197 20.47 -6.86 2.91
CA GLN A 197 20.35 -5.79 1.91
C GLN A 197 19.57 -4.63 2.54
N GLU A 198 20.13 -3.43 2.50
CA GLU A 198 19.40 -2.22 2.85
C GLU A 198 18.54 -1.76 1.68
N PHE A 199 17.29 -1.36 1.95
CA PHE A 199 16.42 -0.77 0.96
C PHE A 199 15.85 0.57 1.44
N ALA A 200 15.34 1.34 0.48
CA ALA A 200 14.47 2.46 0.72
C ALA A 200 13.08 2.19 0.13
N LEU A 201 12.04 2.58 0.87
CA LEU A 201 10.65 2.49 0.45
C LEU A 201 10.00 3.85 0.64
N VAL A 202 9.31 4.32 -0.39
CA VAL A 202 8.42 5.47 -0.33
C VAL A 202 7.00 5.03 -0.67
N ILE A 203 6.03 5.55 0.06
CA ILE A 203 4.60 5.31 -0.16
C ILE A 203 3.91 6.68 -0.18
N THR A 204 3.08 6.95 -1.19
CA THR A 204 2.31 8.19 -1.32
C THR A 204 0.87 7.89 -1.70
N GLY A 205 -0.06 8.70 -1.19
CA GLY A 205 -1.50 8.55 -1.41
C GLY A 205 -2.28 9.29 -0.33
N ASP A 206 -3.47 8.79 0.01
CA ASP A 206 -4.27 9.24 1.16
C ASP A 206 -4.56 8.04 2.07
N PHE A 207 -3.69 7.83 3.06
CA PHE A 207 -3.72 6.67 3.95
C PHE A 207 -3.12 7.02 5.31
N LYS A 208 -3.34 6.14 6.29
CA LYS A 208 -2.65 6.15 7.58
C LYS A 208 -1.92 4.83 7.77
N VAL A 209 -0.68 4.88 8.24
CA VAL A 209 0.04 3.67 8.66
C VAL A 209 -0.38 3.34 10.10
N SER A 210 -0.99 2.17 10.31
CA SER A 210 -1.42 1.76 11.64
C SER A 210 -0.30 1.04 12.40
N GLN A 211 0.45 0.18 11.72
CA GLN A 211 1.59 -0.59 12.25
C GLN A 211 2.56 -0.90 11.10
N SER A 212 3.82 -1.13 11.44
CA SER A 212 4.79 -1.68 10.48
C SER A 212 5.91 -2.43 11.18
N GLY A 213 6.51 -3.39 10.48
CA GLY A 213 7.71 -4.08 10.96
C GLY A 213 7.76 -5.57 10.60
N PRO A 214 8.87 -6.25 10.97
CA PRO A 214 8.99 -7.69 10.83
C PRO A 214 7.97 -8.41 11.72
N GLY A 215 7.29 -9.43 11.18
CA GLY A 215 6.32 -10.25 11.92
C GLY A 215 5.00 -9.54 12.26
N VAL A 216 4.80 -8.30 11.80
CA VAL A 216 3.48 -7.66 11.79
C VAL A 216 2.59 -8.40 10.79
N ASP A 217 1.33 -8.61 11.19
CA ASP A 217 0.26 -9.11 10.34
C ASP A 217 -0.82 -8.04 10.30
N CYS A 218 -1.02 -7.42 9.14
CA CYS A 218 -1.95 -6.30 8.99
C CYS A 218 -3.43 -6.70 9.05
N PHE A 219 -3.73 -7.99 8.93
CA PHE A 219 -5.11 -8.50 8.90
C PHE A 219 -5.53 -9.15 10.22
N VAL A 220 -4.60 -9.29 11.17
CA VAL A 220 -4.89 -9.77 12.52
C VAL A 220 -4.83 -8.61 13.51
N PRO A 221 -5.91 -8.32 14.26
CA PRO A 221 -5.85 -7.30 15.30
C PRO A 221 -4.80 -7.71 16.36
N PRO A 222 -4.00 -6.76 16.88
CA PRO A 222 -2.98 -7.06 17.87
C PRO A 222 -3.63 -7.78 19.06
N LEU A 223 -3.11 -8.95 19.41
CA LEU A 223 -3.57 -9.69 20.58
C LEU A 223 -3.39 -8.81 21.82
N HIS A 224 -4.48 -8.24 22.33
CA HIS A 224 -4.48 -7.76 23.70
C HIS A 224 -4.27 -8.98 24.60
N LEU A 225 -3.04 -9.18 25.08
CA LEU A 225 -2.72 -10.08 26.19
C LEU A 225 -3.44 -9.56 27.45
N HIS A 226 -4.75 -9.77 27.54
CA HIS A 226 -5.46 -9.75 28.82
C HIS A 226 -5.07 -11.02 29.57
N TYR A 227 -3.89 -11.00 30.19
CA TYR A 227 -3.55 -11.96 31.24
C TYR A 227 -4.45 -11.64 32.44
N ARG A 228 -5.70 -12.12 32.42
CA ARG A 228 -6.51 -12.22 33.63
C ARG A 228 -5.85 -13.30 34.47
N GLN A 229 -5.03 -12.87 35.44
CA GLN A 229 -4.69 -13.68 36.60
C GLN A 229 -6.01 -14.05 37.28
N HIS A 230 -6.53 -15.24 36.99
CA HIS A 230 -7.47 -15.89 37.89
C HIS A 230 -6.64 -16.38 39.08
N PRO A 231 -6.91 -15.92 40.31
CA PRO A 231 -6.26 -16.50 41.49
C PRO A 231 -6.73 -17.94 41.63
N LEU A 232 -5.78 -18.87 41.67
CA LEU A 232 -6.02 -20.26 42.00
C LEU A 232 -6.67 -20.34 43.38
N LEU A 233 -7.97 -20.66 43.44
CA LEU A 233 -8.64 -20.97 44.70
C LEU A 233 -8.13 -22.32 45.20
N HIS A 234 -7.47 -22.25 46.36
CA HIS A 234 -7.04 -23.38 47.17
C HIS A 234 -8.20 -24.32 47.52
N HIS A 235 -7.86 -25.59 47.60
CA HIS A 235 -8.71 -26.70 48.02
C HIS A 235 -9.39 -26.45 49.39
N ALA A 236 -10.66 -26.82 49.48
CA ALA A 236 -11.28 -27.30 50.72
C ALA A 236 -12.38 -28.36 50.38
N PRO A 237 -12.47 -29.48 51.14
CA PRO A 237 -13.29 -30.62 50.76
C PRO A 237 -14.70 -30.63 51.38
N TYR A 238 -15.61 -31.33 50.69
CA TYR A 238 -16.80 -32.07 51.14
C TYR A 238 -17.72 -31.51 52.24
N LEU A 239 -19.00 -31.31 51.87
CA LEU A 239 -20.15 -31.83 52.61
C LEU A 239 -21.39 -31.90 51.71
N GLN A 240 -21.90 -33.12 51.50
CA GLN A 240 -23.21 -33.38 50.92
C GLN A 240 -24.29 -33.07 51.95
N THR A 241 -25.21 -32.18 51.62
CA THR A 241 -26.54 -32.13 52.23
C THR A 241 -27.58 -31.85 51.15
N HIS A 242 -28.43 -32.84 50.90
CA HIS A 242 -29.65 -32.72 50.11
C HIS A 242 -30.58 -31.67 50.73
N LEU A 243 -31.02 -30.68 49.95
CA LEU A 243 -32.27 -29.97 50.22
C LEU A 243 -32.88 -29.40 48.93
N SER A 244 -34.03 -29.98 48.61
CA SER A 244 -35.20 -29.54 47.83
C SER A 244 -35.15 -28.21 47.07
N LEU A 245 -35.41 -28.29 45.76
CA LEU A 245 -35.76 -27.19 44.85
C LEU A 245 -37.11 -26.53 45.22
N PRO A 246 -37.20 -25.20 45.19
CA PRO A 246 -38.43 -24.50 44.85
C PRO A 246 -38.37 -23.91 43.44
N HIS A 247 -39.48 -24.09 42.74
CA HIS A 247 -39.84 -23.59 41.42
C HIS A 247 -39.73 -22.04 41.31
N PRO A 248 -39.11 -21.47 40.27
CA PRO A 248 -39.35 -20.07 39.91
C PRO A 248 -40.42 -19.95 38.80
N HIS A 249 -41.37 -19.06 39.08
CA HIS A 249 -42.50 -18.66 38.27
C HIS A 249 -42.13 -18.18 36.86
N ALA A 250 -42.94 -18.58 35.88
CA ALA A 250 -42.88 -18.12 34.50
C ALA A 250 -43.28 -16.64 34.38
N VAL A 251 -42.42 -15.83 33.76
CA VAL A 251 -42.72 -14.47 33.31
C VAL A 251 -43.37 -14.56 31.90
N PRO A 252 -44.46 -13.83 31.60
CA PRO A 252 -45.11 -13.91 30.30
C PRO A 252 -44.31 -13.25 29.18
N ILE A 253 -44.19 -13.94 28.04
CA ILE A 253 -43.61 -13.45 26.79
C ILE A 253 -44.65 -12.55 26.08
N PRO A 254 -44.30 -11.33 25.62
CA PRO A 254 -45.19 -10.51 24.80
C PRO A 254 -45.28 -11.05 23.36
N MET A 255 -46.51 -11.20 22.86
CA MET A 255 -46.82 -11.63 21.49
C MET A 255 -46.40 -10.58 20.43
N PRO A 256 -45.96 -11.01 19.24
CA PRO A 256 -45.70 -10.10 18.12
C PRO A 256 -47.02 -9.66 17.43
N PRO A 257 -47.08 -8.42 16.89
CA PRO A 257 -48.26 -7.91 16.19
C PRO A 257 -48.47 -8.56 14.81
N LEU A 258 -49.74 -8.65 14.43
CA LEU A 258 -50.28 -9.30 13.24
C LEU A 258 -49.83 -8.63 11.92
N LEU A 259 -49.61 -9.49 10.93
CA LEU A 259 -49.24 -9.21 9.54
C LEU A 259 -50.20 -8.23 8.85
N PHE A 260 -49.63 -7.21 8.20
CA PHE A 260 -50.31 -6.35 7.24
C PHE A 260 -50.61 -7.11 5.93
N PRO A 261 -51.73 -6.81 5.24
CA PRO A 261 -52.03 -7.41 3.94
C PRO A 261 -51.08 -6.91 2.84
N PRO A 262 -50.85 -7.70 1.77
CA PRO A 262 -49.86 -7.41 0.75
C PRO A 262 -50.21 -6.19 -0.12
N ARG A 263 -49.18 -5.42 -0.50
CA ARG A 263 -49.25 -4.30 -1.44
C ARG A 263 -49.76 -4.76 -2.83
N PRO A 264 -50.60 -3.97 -3.52
CA PRO A 264 -50.97 -4.24 -4.90
C PRO A 264 -49.76 -4.09 -5.85
N ALA A 265 -49.73 -4.94 -6.87
CA ALA A 265 -48.67 -5.01 -7.88
C ALA A 265 -48.50 -3.68 -8.67
N PRO A 266 -47.27 -3.33 -9.10
CA PRO A 266 -47.02 -2.14 -9.90
C PRO A 266 -47.69 -2.22 -11.29
N ARG A 267 -48.23 -1.09 -11.75
CA ARG A 267 -48.84 -0.95 -13.08
C ARG A 267 -47.78 -1.16 -14.18
N PRO A 268 -48.13 -1.80 -15.31
CA PRO A 268 -47.24 -1.92 -16.45
C PRO A 268 -46.95 -0.54 -17.08
N PRO A 269 -45.78 -0.36 -17.72
CA PRO A 269 -45.42 0.88 -18.40
C PRO A 269 -46.34 1.15 -19.60
N PRO A 270 -46.55 2.43 -19.99
CA PRO A 270 -47.32 2.77 -21.18
C PRO A 270 -46.65 2.24 -22.46
N GLU A 271 -47.46 1.75 -23.39
CA GLU A 271 -47.07 1.27 -24.71
C GLU A 271 -46.33 2.36 -25.51
N PRO A 272 -45.28 2.02 -26.28
CA PRO A 272 -44.58 2.97 -27.13
C PRO A 272 -45.51 3.49 -28.24
N THR A 273 -45.69 4.81 -28.28
CA THR A 273 -46.41 5.49 -29.35
C THR A 273 -45.68 5.25 -30.68
N ALA A 274 -46.41 4.69 -31.65
CA ALA A 274 -45.91 4.46 -33.00
C ALA A 274 -45.48 5.78 -33.66
N LEU A 275 -44.22 5.85 -34.08
CA LEU A 275 -43.75 6.80 -35.07
C LEU A 275 -44.48 6.53 -36.41
N PRO A 276 -45.13 7.51 -37.04
CA PRO A 276 -45.60 7.33 -38.41
C PRO A 276 -44.40 7.24 -39.35
N SER A 277 -44.25 6.07 -39.96
CA SER A 277 -43.28 5.81 -41.01
C SER A 277 -43.76 6.32 -42.37
N ARG A 278 -42.87 7.04 -43.07
CA ARG A 278 -42.68 7.11 -44.55
C ARG A 278 -43.77 7.84 -45.36
N ARG A 279 -43.46 8.91 -46.10
CA ARG A 279 -42.72 9.06 -47.41
C ARG A 279 -43.70 9.73 -48.40
N PRO A 280 -43.29 10.29 -49.55
CA PRO A 280 -41.98 10.24 -50.24
C PRO A 280 -41.08 11.44 -50.01
#